data_AF-A0AA97GQ45-F1
#
_entry.id   AF-A0AA97GQ45-F1
#
_cell.length_a   1.000
_cell.length_b   1.000
_cell.length_c   1.000
_cell.angle_alpha   90.00
_cell.angle_beta   90.00
_cell.angle_gamma   90.00
#
_symmetry.space_group_name_H-M   'P 1'
#
loop_
_entity.id
_entity.type
_entity.pdbx_description
1 polymer ?
#
loop_
_entity_poly.entity_id
_entity_poly.type
_entity_poly.pdbx_seq_one_letter_code
_entity_poly.pdbx_strand_id
1 'polypeptide(L)'
;MISIKPNNALVDGNYTGMVLDPLDGNSDDLPYIATSIDATAKGDEVCIADSSQAINYTKSKQVYSSVGGNFIQGLNFALCVNGKIAPGKYRGSLDVNFLVE
;
A
#
# COMPACT_ATOMS: atom_id res chain seq x y z
N MET A 1 -13.25 0.92 -13.85
CA MET A 1 -11.91 1.19 -13.26
C MET A 1 -11.94 0.93 -11.76
N ILE A 2 -10.90 0.28 -11.21
CA ILE A 2 -10.64 0.24 -9.77
C ILE A 2 -9.43 1.10 -9.47
N SER A 3 -9.48 1.92 -8.42
CA SER A 3 -8.37 2.71 -7.91
C SER A 3 -8.23 2.56 -6.39
N ILE A 4 -7.02 2.82 -5.89
CA ILE A 4 -6.69 2.76 -4.46
C ILE A 4 -6.08 4.08 -4.04
N LYS A 5 -6.47 4.60 -2.86
CA LYS A 5 -5.97 5.86 -2.30
C LYS A 5 -5.61 5.68 -0.82
N PRO A 6 -4.45 6.15 -0.36
CA PRO A 6 -4.11 6.15 1.07
C PRO A 6 -4.84 7.25 1.82
N ASN A 7 -5.24 6.97 3.05
CA ASN A 7 -5.77 7.97 3.98
C ASN A 7 -4.72 8.46 4.98
N ASN A 8 -3.58 7.77 5.08
CA ASN A 8 -2.44 8.18 5.88
C ASN A 8 -1.35 8.83 5.03
N ALA A 9 -0.38 9.45 5.70
CA ALA A 9 0.77 10.05 5.04
C ALA A 9 1.59 9.00 4.27
N LEU A 10 2.24 9.45 3.19
CA LEU A 10 3.25 8.63 2.52
C LEU A 10 4.54 8.66 3.31
N VAL A 11 5.33 7.60 3.17
CA VAL A 11 6.71 7.58 3.68
C VAL A 11 7.50 8.69 2.99
N ASP A 12 8.28 9.45 3.73
CA ASP A 12 9.05 10.56 3.16
C ASP A 12 10.01 10.05 2.05
N GLY A 13 9.97 10.70 0.89
CA GLY A 13 10.72 10.28 -0.30
C GLY A 13 10.31 8.94 -0.92
N ASN A 14 9.20 8.32 -0.50
CA ASN A 14 8.72 7.03 -1.02
C ASN A 14 7.21 7.09 -1.32
N TYR A 15 6.85 6.93 -2.58
CA TYR A 15 5.48 7.04 -3.05
C TYR A 15 4.69 5.73 -3.01
N THR A 16 5.33 4.61 -2.65
CA THR A 16 4.72 3.28 -2.60
C THR A 16 4.44 2.80 -1.18
N GLY A 17 4.86 3.54 -0.16
CA GLY A 17 4.63 3.24 1.25
C GLY A 17 3.65 4.22 1.89
N MET A 18 2.61 3.68 2.55
CA MET A 18 1.69 4.45 3.38
C MET A 18 2.02 4.22 4.86
N VAL A 19 2.44 5.27 5.56
CA VAL A 19 2.77 5.21 7.00
C VAL A 19 1.55 4.81 7.83
N LEU A 20 1.77 4.04 8.88
CA LEU A 20 0.77 3.74 9.89
C LEU A 20 0.92 4.69 11.09
N ASP A 21 -0.18 5.30 11.52
CA ASP A 21 -0.19 6.20 12.67
C ASP A 21 -0.12 5.39 13.96
N PRO A 22 0.81 5.70 14.89
CA PRO A 22 0.84 5.06 16.19
C PRO A 22 -0.36 5.50 17.05
N LEU A 23 -1.00 4.55 17.73
CA LEU A 23 -2.09 4.80 18.67
C LEU A 23 -1.62 4.74 20.14
N ASP A 24 -0.62 3.90 20.44
CA ASP A 24 -0.01 3.77 21.77
C ASP A 24 1.48 3.34 21.72
N GLY A 25 2.13 3.45 20.56
CA GLY A 25 3.53 3.04 20.31
C GLY A 25 4.51 4.21 20.14
N ASN A 26 5.81 3.87 20.01
CA ASN A 26 6.88 4.84 19.74
C ASN A 26 6.74 5.41 18.31
N SER A 27 6.85 6.73 18.16
CA SER A 27 6.69 7.44 16.88
C SER A 27 7.93 7.42 15.98
N ASP A 28 9.05 6.92 16.48
CA ASP A 28 10.34 7.02 15.78
C ASP A 28 10.50 5.92 14.71
N ASP A 29 9.94 4.73 14.96
CA ASP A 29 9.92 3.62 14.01
C ASP A 29 8.52 3.50 13.40
N LEU A 30 8.25 4.27 12.34
CA LEU A 30 6.94 4.28 11.68
C LEU A 30 6.83 3.13 10.68
N PRO A 31 6.15 2.01 11.01
CA PRO A 31 5.86 0.99 10.02
C PRO A 31 4.94 1.57 8.95
N TYR A 32 4.99 0.98 7.77
CA TYR A 32 4.18 1.38 6.64
C TYR A 32 3.66 0.18 5.87
N ILE A 33 2.59 0.40 5.10
CA ILE A 33 2.01 -0.61 4.22
C ILE A 33 2.42 -0.29 2.78
N ALA A 34 3.03 -1.27 2.12
CA ALA A 34 3.17 -1.31 0.67
C ALA A 34 2.11 -2.27 0.09
N THR A 35 1.47 -1.88 -1.00
CA THR A 35 0.43 -2.69 -1.65
C THR A 35 0.87 -3.10 -3.04
N SER A 36 0.60 -4.33 -3.46
CA SER A 36 0.86 -4.82 -4.81
C SER A 36 -0.38 -5.47 -5.43
N ILE A 37 -0.51 -5.31 -6.75
CA ILE A 37 -1.48 -6.05 -7.57
C ILE A 37 -0.88 -7.35 -8.13
N ASP A 38 0.44 -7.51 -8.04
CA ASP A 38 1.12 -8.71 -8.48
C ASP A 38 0.98 -9.78 -7.40
N ALA A 39 0.30 -10.88 -7.75
CA ALA A 39 0.07 -12.00 -6.85
C ALA A 39 1.38 -12.69 -6.40
N THR A 40 2.47 -12.48 -7.15
CA THR A 40 3.79 -13.05 -6.89
C THR A 40 4.70 -12.14 -6.08
N ALA A 41 4.38 -10.84 -6.00
CA ALA A 41 5.11 -9.89 -5.18
C ALA A 41 4.90 -10.22 -3.70
N LYS A 42 5.92 -10.84 -3.08
CA LYS A 42 5.91 -11.29 -1.69
C LYS A 42 7.21 -10.85 -1.01
N GLY A 43 7.11 -10.49 0.26
CA GLY A 43 8.26 -10.20 1.10
C GLY A 43 8.87 -8.83 0.86
N ASP A 44 10.19 -8.72 1.06
CA ASP A 44 10.89 -7.44 1.20
C ASP A 44 10.95 -6.61 -0.10
N GLU A 45 10.75 -7.24 -1.27
CA GLU A 45 10.86 -6.58 -2.59
C GLU A 45 9.80 -5.49 -2.79
N VAL A 46 8.61 -5.65 -2.20
CA VAL A 46 7.56 -4.61 -2.19
C VAL A 46 7.82 -3.52 -1.16
N CYS A 47 8.69 -3.78 -0.17
CA CYS A 47 9.11 -2.81 0.83
C CYS A 47 10.30 -1.94 0.37
N ILE A 48 10.90 -2.22 -0.79
CA ILE A 48 11.91 -1.32 -1.36
C ILE A 48 11.22 0.02 -1.72
N ALA A 49 11.85 1.13 -1.33
CA ALA A 49 11.34 2.46 -1.65
C ALA A 49 11.11 2.61 -3.16
N ASP A 50 9.91 3.07 -3.54
CA ASP A 50 9.47 3.20 -4.93
C ASP A 50 9.58 1.89 -5.76
N SER A 51 9.44 0.73 -5.12
CA SER A 51 9.47 -0.57 -5.79
C SER A 51 8.49 -0.61 -6.97
N SER A 52 8.97 -1.09 -8.13
CA SER A 52 8.14 -1.31 -9.31
C SER A 52 7.05 -2.37 -9.09
N GLN A 53 7.25 -3.25 -8.10
CA GLN A 53 6.27 -4.24 -7.69
C GLN A 53 5.17 -3.66 -6.78
N ALA A 54 5.33 -2.45 -6.27
CA ALA A 54 4.36 -1.80 -5.41
C ALA A 54 3.47 -0.80 -6.18
N ILE A 55 2.32 -0.47 -5.59
CA ILE A 55 1.42 0.56 -6.08
C ILE A 55 1.99 1.91 -5.66
N ASN A 56 2.21 2.79 -6.63
CA ASN A 56 2.50 4.19 -6.36
C ASN A 56 1.19 4.88 -6.00
N TYR A 57 1.10 5.37 -4.77
CA TYR A 57 -0.11 5.99 -4.21
C TYR A 57 -0.37 7.42 -4.67
N THR A 58 0.60 8.10 -5.30
CA THR A 58 0.39 9.44 -5.87
C THR A 58 -0.40 9.42 -7.17
N LYS A 59 -0.49 8.24 -7.80
CA LYS A 59 -1.22 8.04 -9.05
C LYS A 59 -2.39 7.11 -8.76
N SER A 60 -3.58 7.46 -9.26
CA SER A 60 -4.66 6.48 -9.33
C SER A 60 -4.18 5.31 -10.18
N LYS A 61 -3.84 4.19 -9.56
CA LYS A 61 -3.41 2.99 -10.29
C LYS A 61 -4.66 2.27 -10.76
N GLN A 62 -4.82 2.18 -12.08
CA GLN A 62 -5.83 1.33 -12.67
C GLN A 62 -5.45 -0.13 -12.39
N VAL A 63 -6.20 -0.76 -11.50
CA VAL A 63 -5.93 -2.14 -11.05
C VAL A 63 -6.44 -3.17 -12.08
N TYR A 64 -7.36 -2.77 -12.97
CA TYR A 64 -7.86 -3.61 -14.06
C TYR A 64 -8.26 -2.78 -15.28
N SER A 65 -7.88 -3.26 -16.46
CA SER A 65 -8.11 -2.65 -17.77
C SER A 65 -8.56 -3.71 -18.76
N SER A 66 -9.81 -4.16 -18.67
CA SER A 66 -10.42 -4.92 -19.77
C SER A 66 -11.87 -4.52 -19.93
N VAL A 67 -12.31 -4.45 -21.18
CA VAL A 67 -13.67 -4.09 -21.57
C VAL A 67 -14.48 -5.38 -21.66
N GLY A 68 -15.40 -5.56 -20.71
CA GLY A 68 -16.35 -6.68 -20.67
C GLY A 68 -15.83 -7.94 -19.98
N GLY A 69 -16.63 -8.46 -19.05
CA GLY A 69 -16.40 -9.74 -18.36
C GLY A 69 -16.31 -9.63 -16.84
N ASN A 70 -16.49 -10.76 -16.16
CA ASN A 70 -16.22 -10.90 -14.73
C ASN A 70 -14.71 -11.00 -14.52
N PHE A 71 -14.18 -10.35 -13.49
CA PHE A 71 -12.78 -10.47 -13.12
C PHE A 71 -12.62 -10.63 -11.60
N ILE A 72 -11.49 -11.23 -11.21
CA ILE A 72 -11.03 -11.33 -9.83
C ILE A 72 -9.63 -10.74 -9.80
N GLN A 73 -9.38 -9.83 -8.86
CA GLN A 73 -8.07 -9.24 -8.67
C GLN A 73 -7.71 -9.28 -7.18
N GLY A 74 -6.58 -9.91 -6.87
CA GLY A 74 -6.00 -9.92 -5.53
C GLY A 74 -5.18 -8.65 -5.28
N LEU A 75 -5.14 -8.22 -4.03
CA LEU A 75 -4.23 -7.19 -3.53
C LEU A 75 -3.40 -7.79 -2.41
N ASN A 76 -2.08 -7.69 -2.53
CA ASN A 76 -1.14 -8.07 -1.49
C ASN A 76 -0.77 -6.84 -0.66
N PHE A 77 -0.81 -6.96 0.66
CA PHE A 77 -0.41 -5.92 1.59
C PHE A 77 0.81 -6.40 2.39
N ALA A 78 1.92 -5.72 2.22
CA ALA A 78 3.15 -5.96 2.96
C ALA A 78 3.27 -4.94 4.09
N LEU A 79 3.55 -5.42 5.31
CA LEU A 79 3.91 -4.59 6.45
C LEU A 79 5.43 -4.40 6.44
N CYS A 80 5.86 -3.16 6.23
CA CYS A 80 7.25 -2.78 6.00
C CYS A 80 7.74 -1.86 7.13
N VAL A 81 9.06 -1.85 7.36
CA VAL A 81 9.71 -0.95 8.31
C VAL A 81 11.16 -0.73 7.90
N ASN A 82 11.68 0.49 8.09
CA ASN A 82 13.10 0.78 7.91
C ASN A 82 13.86 0.51 9.22
N GLY A 83 13.87 -0.75 9.67
CA GLY A 83 14.45 -1.14 10.95
C GLY A 83 13.65 -2.23 11.63
N LYS A 84 13.21 -1.99 12.87
CA LYS A 84 12.37 -2.93 13.64
C LYS A 84 11.03 -2.29 13.93
N ILE A 85 9.96 -3.09 13.84
CA ILE A 85 8.65 -2.63 14.27
C ILE A 85 8.63 -2.60 15.79
N ALA A 86 8.55 -1.40 16.38
CA ALA A 86 8.39 -1.25 17.81
C ALA A 86 7.03 -1.86 18.25
N PRO A 87 6.96 -2.56 19.41
CA PRO A 87 5.70 -3.03 19.95
C PRO A 87 4.71 -1.87 20.15
N GLY A 88 3.45 -2.07 19.76
CA GLY A 88 2.41 -1.06 19.90
C GLY A 88 1.23 -1.31 18.96
N LYS A 89 0.26 -0.41 19.00
CA LYS A 89 -0.87 -0.34 18.08
C LYS A 89 -0.61 0.74 17.05
N TYR A 90 -0.84 0.38 15.79
CA TYR A 90 -0.74 1.28 14.65
C TYR A 90 -2.02 1.19 13.83
N ARG A 91 -2.39 2.30 13.19
CA ARG A 91 -3.59 2.40 12.37
C ARG A 91 -3.25 2.97 11.01
N GLY A 92 -3.80 2.35 9.98
CA GLY A 92 -3.83 2.91 8.65
C GLY A 92 -5.14 2.56 7.96
N SER A 93 -5.46 3.27 6.89
CA SER A 93 -6.59 2.91 6.04
C SER A 93 -6.36 3.31 4.58
N LEU A 94 -6.98 2.54 3.69
CA LEU A 94 -6.91 2.70 2.25
C LEU A 94 -8.34 2.68 1.71
N ASP A 95 -8.67 3.63 0.84
CA ASP A 95 -9.94 3.64 0.12
C ASP A 95 -9.76 2.89 -1.21
N VAL A 96 -10.70 1.97 -1.50
CA VAL A 96 -10.81 1.30 -2.80
C VAL A 96 -12.04 1.85 -3.51
N ASN A 97 -11.81 2.52 -4.64
CA ASN A 97 -12.87 3.16 -5.42
C ASN A 97 -13.12 2.40 -6.72
N PHE A 98 -14.40 2.17 -7.01
CA PHE A 98 -14.88 1.54 -8.24
C PHE A 98 -15.61 2.58 -9.09
N LEU A 99 -15.14 2.80 -10.30
CA LEU A 99 -15.84 3.56 -11.33
C LEU A 99 -16.37 2.58 -12.37
N VAL A 100 -17.67 2.60 -12.60
CA VAL A 100 -18.35 1.81 -13.65
C VAL A 100 -18.98 2.82 -14.59
N GLU A 101 -18.63 2.72 -15.87
CA GLU A 101 -19.18 3.54 -16.97
C GLU A 101 -19.99 2.66 -17.92
#